data_AF-A0A1I0NZ95-F1
#
_entry.id   AF-A0A1I0NZ95-F1
#
_cell.length_a   1.000
_cell.length_b   1.000
_cell.length_c   1.000
_cell.angle_alpha   90.00
_cell.angle_beta   90.00
_cell.angle_gamma   90.00
#
_symmetry.space_group_name_H-M   'P 1'
#
loop_
_entity.id
_entity.type
_entity.pdbx_description
1 polymer ?
#
loop_
_entity_poly.entity_id
_entity_poly.type
_entity_poly.pdbx_seq_one_letter_code
_entity_poly.pdbx_strand_id
1 'polypeptide(L)'
;MAVTRAVSTVVDVSLAILLVSAAAVALVTIPADGPDPPDPDAAARTVLASTVTVDYGPADERAASGRVSTLLAHATVAADRDEQPEFVAAVVDATGEVAATAGSRVELVATVGRESLRVGPRPPPDASVAATTHEVPANETTVAVTVRTWSA
;
A
#
# COMPACT_ATOMS: atom_id res chain seq x y z
N MET A 1 -28.40 29.84 -12.61
CA MET A 1 -27.89 29.01 -11.49
C MET A 1 -26.65 28.23 -11.93
N ALA A 2 -25.58 28.93 -12.35
CA ALA A 2 -24.37 28.33 -12.95
C ALA A 2 -23.05 28.88 -12.35
N VAL A 3 -23.13 29.89 -11.48
CA VAL A 3 -21.96 30.64 -10.98
C VAL A 3 -21.23 29.88 -9.86
N THR A 4 -21.95 29.08 -9.07
CA THR A 4 -21.37 28.36 -7.91
C THR A 4 -20.46 27.19 -8.29
N ARG A 5 -20.68 26.53 -9.45
CA ARG A 5 -19.83 25.41 -9.89
C ARG A 5 -18.46 25.86 -10.42
N ALA A 6 -18.40 27.01 -11.10
CA ALA A 6 -17.16 27.51 -11.70
C ALA A 6 -16.15 28.00 -10.64
N VAL A 7 -16.63 28.59 -9.54
CA VAL A 7 -15.77 29.07 -8.46
C VAL A 7 -15.11 27.92 -7.71
N SER A 8 -15.82 26.80 -7.49
CA SER A 8 -15.27 25.63 -6.82
C SER A 8 -14.15 24.95 -7.61
N THR A 9 -14.26 24.90 -8.95
CA THR A 9 -13.24 24.26 -9.81
C THR A 9 -11.97 25.11 -9.88
N VAL A 10 -12.11 26.44 -9.96
CA VAL A 10 -10.94 27.34 -10.01
C VAL A 10 -10.16 27.32 -8.70
N VAL A 11 -10.85 27.22 -7.56
CA VAL A 11 -10.20 27.11 -6.24
C VAL A 11 -9.46 25.78 -6.09
N ASP A 12 -10.04 24.67 -6.55
CA ASP A 12 -9.41 23.35 -6.46
C ASP A 12 -8.15 23.25 -7.33
N VAL A 13 -8.20 23.79 -8.55
CA VAL A 13 -7.05 23.83 -9.46
C VAL A 13 -5.93 24.70 -8.89
N SER A 14 -6.28 25.83 -8.26
CA SER A 14 -5.30 26.71 -7.62
C SER A 14 -4.63 26.05 -6.42
N LEU A 15 -5.40 25.28 -5.63
CA LEU A 15 -4.87 24.52 -4.49
C LEU A 15 -3.95 23.38 -4.97
N ALA A 16 -4.33 22.67 -6.03
CA ALA A 16 -3.51 21.63 -6.63
C ALA A 16 -2.17 22.19 -7.15
N ILE A 17 -2.20 23.32 -7.87
CA ILE A 17 -0.99 23.98 -8.38
C ILE A 17 -0.09 24.48 -7.24
N LEU A 18 -0.68 25.02 -6.16
CA LEU A 18 0.06 25.44 -4.97
C LEU A 18 0.74 24.26 -4.27
N LEU A 19 0.05 23.14 -4.11
CA LEU A 19 0.60 21.92 -3.51
C LEU A 19 1.72 21.32 -4.35
N VAL A 20 1.56 21.26 -5.68
CA VAL A 20 2.60 20.81 -6.61
C VAL A 20 3.83 21.72 -6.56
N SER A 21 3.62 23.04 -6.51
CA SER A 21 4.72 24.01 -6.44
C SER A 21 5.46 23.95 -5.10
N ALA A 22 4.75 23.78 -3.99
CA ALA A 22 5.35 23.61 -2.67
C ALA A 22 6.16 22.30 -2.57
N ALA A 23 5.65 21.20 -3.13
CA ALA A 23 6.36 19.93 -3.20
C ALA A 23 7.63 20.03 -4.06
N ALA A 24 7.57 20.73 -5.20
CA ALA A 24 8.73 20.93 -6.08
C ALA A 24 9.83 21.79 -5.43
N VAL A 25 9.45 22.86 -4.70
CA VAL A 25 10.42 23.72 -3.98
C VAL A 25 11.09 22.97 -2.83
N ALA A 26 10.34 22.13 -2.10
CA ALA A 26 10.92 21.28 -1.05
C ALA A 26 11.96 20.29 -1.58
N LEU A 27 11.81 19.82 -2.83
CA LEU A 27 12.73 18.88 -3.47
C LEU A 27 14.09 19.52 -3.83
N VAL A 28 14.13 20.82 -4.13
CA VAL A 28 15.34 21.52 -4.59
C VAL A 28 16.26 21.94 -3.43
N THR A 29 15.74 22.01 -2.20
CA THR A 29 16.49 22.53 -1.04
C THR A 29 17.22 21.47 -0.20
N ILE A 30 17.16 20.18 -0.57
CA ILE A 30 17.79 19.10 0.21
C ILE A 30 19.23 18.90 -0.30
N PRO A 31 20.27 19.06 0.54
CA PRO A 31 21.65 18.73 0.18
C PRO A 31 21.75 17.26 -0.21
N ALA A 32 22.46 16.97 -1.31
CA ALA A 32 22.69 15.62 -1.79
C ALA A 32 23.77 14.92 -0.93
N ASP A 33 23.39 14.51 0.29
CA ASP A 33 24.06 13.40 0.95
C ASP A 33 23.67 12.13 0.19
N GLY A 34 24.66 11.35 -0.28
CA GLY A 34 24.40 10.09 -0.97
C GLY A 34 23.51 9.19 -0.11
N PRO A 35 22.47 8.55 -0.66
CA PRO A 35 21.48 7.88 0.16
C PRO A 35 22.13 6.72 0.91
N ASP A 36 22.14 6.80 2.24
CA ASP A 36 22.31 5.63 3.08
C ASP A 36 21.32 4.54 2.63
N PRO A 37 21.70 3.25 2.65
CA PRO A 37 20.77 2.18 2.31
C PRO A 37 19.51 2.33 3.19
N PRO A 38 18.30 2.33 2.58
CA PRO A 38 17.08 2.65 3.30
C PRO A 38 16.90 1.70 4.47
N ASP A 39 16.60 2.26 5.64
CA ASP A 39 16.24 1.48 6.82
C ASP A 39 15.11 0.50 6.44
N PRO A 40 15.32 -0.82 6.56
CA PRO A 40 14.32 -1.83 6.22
C PRO A 40 12.96 -1.57 6.88
N ASP A 41 12.95 -1.01 8.09
CA ASP A 41 11.74 -0.63 8.82
C ASP A 41 11.03 0.58 8.19
N ALA A 42 11.78 1.53 7.63
CA ALA A 42 11.24 2.70 6.95
C ALA A 42 10.57 2.31 5.63
N ALA A 43 11.18 1.38 4.87
CA ALA A 43 10.57 0.83 3.65
C ALA A 43 9.27 0.09 3.97
N ALA A 44 9.27 -0.75 5.02
CA ALA A 44 8.09 -1.47 5.47
C ALA A 44 6.92 -0.55 5.87
N ARG A 45 7.19 0.51 6.66
CA ARG A 45 6.18 1.49 7.04
C ARG A 45 5.64 2.26 5.84
N THR A 46 6.50 2.59 4.88
CA THR A 46 6.11 3.30 3.65
C THR A 46 5.15 2.47 2.82
N VAL A 47 5.45 1.18 2.62
CA VAL A 47 4.57 0.25 1.89
C VAL A 47 3.21 0.14 2.58
N LEU A 48 3.18 -0.11 3.90
CA LEU A 48 1.92 -0.26 4.63
C LEU A 48 1.06 1.02 4.65
N ALA A 49 1.70 2.18 4.67
CA ALA A 49 1.01 3.47 4.63
C ALA A 49 0.57 3.89 3.22
N SER A 50 1.07 3.23 2.18
CA SER A 50 0.70 3.52 0.80
C SER A 50 -0.79 3.31 0.58
N THR A 51 -1.41 4.22 -0.16
CA THR A 51 -2.84 4.16 -0.50
C THR A 51 -2.98 3.67 -1.93
N VAL A 52 -3.85 2.69 -2.14
CA VAL A 52 -4.16 2.15 -3.46
C VAL A 52 -5.66 2.13 -3.68
N THR A 53 -6.06 2.13 -4.95
CA THR A 53 -7.43 1.85 -5.36
C THR A 53 -7.41 0.56 -6.16
N VAL A 54 -8.32 -0.34 -5.84
CA VAL A 54 -8.49 -1.63 -6.51
C VAL A 54 -9.86 -1.67 -7.12
N ASP A 55 -9.91 -1.98 -8.40
CA ASP A 55 -11.15 -2.24 -9.12
C ASP A 55 -11.34 -3.76 -9.22
N TYR A 56 -12.57 -4.23 -9.01
CA TYR A 56 -12.90 -5.65 -8.94
C TYR A 56 -14.36 -5.92 -9.34
N GLY A 57 -14.65 -7.18 -9.66
CA GLY A 57 -15.97 -7.60 -10.16
C GLY A 57 -16.04 -7.66 -11.68
N PRO A 58 -17.21 -8.03 -12.24
CA PRO A 58 -17.37 -8.09 -13.69
C PRO A 58 -17.17 -6.69 -14.28
N ALA A 59 -16.24 -6.57 -15.23
CA ALA A 59 -15.90 -5.31 -15.90
C ALA A 59 -15.51 -4.16 -14.94
N ASP A 60 -14.88 -4.49 -13.81
CA ASP A 60 -14.30 -3.50 -12.88
C ASP A 60 -15.33 -2.50 -12.33
N GLU A 61 -16.59 -2.95 -12.18
CA GLU A 61 -17.71 -2.11 -11.74
C GLU A 61 -17.65 -1.71 -10.26
N ARG A 62 -16.83 -2.38 -9.44
CA ARG A 62 -16.65 -2.07 -8.02
C ARG A 62 -15.24 -1.58 -7.77
N ALA A 63 -15.12 -0.62 -6.87
CA ALA A 63 -13.83 -0.07 -6.47
C ALA A 63 -13.72 0.00 -4.94
N ALA A 64 -12.53 -0.28 -4.41
CA ALA A 64 -12.18 -0.05 -3.02
C ALA A 64 -10.88 0.76 -2.96
N SER A 65 -10.83 1.75 -2.08
CA SER A 65 -9.66 2.61 -1.92
C SER A 65 -9.28 2.70 -0.45
N GLY A 66 -7.99 2.60 -0.17
CA GLY A 66 -7.51 2.55 1.21
C GLY A 66 -6.02 2.26 1.31
N ARG A 67 -5.54 2.20 2.55
CA ARG A 67 -4.15 1.81 2.82
C ARG A 67 -3.94 0.34 2.45
N VAL A 68 -2.75 0.01 1.96
CA VAL A 68 -2.33 -1.36 1.67
C VAL A 68 -2.56 -2.27 2.88
N SER A 69 -2.19 -1.81 4.09
CA SER A 69 -2.40 -2.60 5.32
C SER A 69 -3.87 -2.95 5.57
N THR A 70 -4.77 -1.99 5.38
CA THR A 70 -6.21 -2.17 5.57
C THR A 70 -6.82 -3.04 4.48
N LEU A 71 -6.52 -2.77 3.20
CA LEU A 71 -7.06 -3.55 2.09
C LEU A 71 -6.57 -5.00 2.14
N LEU A 72 -5.29 -5.22 2.41
CA LEU A 72 -4.73 -6.56 2.55
C LEU A 72 -5.35 -7.31 3.75
N ALA A 73 -5.63 -6.62 4.87
CA ALA A 73 -6.33 -7.22 6.00
C ALA A 73 -7.76 -7.65 5.62
N HIS A 74 -8.53 -6.80 4.96
CA HIS A 74 -9.87 -7.15 4.48
C HIS A 74 -9.85 -8.29 3.45
N ALA A 75 -8.88 -8.29 2.53
CA ALA A 75 -8.71 -9.37 1.56
C ALA A 75 -8.36 -10.70 2.25
N THR A 76 -7.55 -10.67 3.30
CA THR A 76 -7.18 -11.88 4.06
C THR A 76 -8.41 -12.46 4.79
N VAL A 77 -9.26 -11.60 5.37
CA VAL A 77 -10.53 -12.04 5.98
C VAL A 77 -11.49 -12.60 4.94
N ALA A 78 -11.58 -11.97 3.75
CA ALA A 78 -12.40 -12.47 2.66
C ALA A 78 -11.91 -13.85 2.19
N ALA A 79 -10.60 -14.03 2.04
CA ALA A 79 -9.98 -15.31 1.70
C ALA A 79 -10.26 -16.40 2.76
N ASP A 80 -10.12 -16.10 4.05
CA ASP A 80 -10.40 -17.05 5.14
C ASP A 80 -11.87 -17.51 5.17
N ARG A 81 -12.78 -16.71 4.62
CA ARG A 81 -14.22 -17.01 4.50
C ARG A 81 -14.62 -17.58 3.15
N ASP A 82 -13.67 -17.80 2.24
CA ASP A 82 -13.93 -18.18 0.84
C ASP A 82 -14.88 -17.20 0.12
N GLU A 83 -14.76 -15.91 0.41
CA GLU A 83 -15.60 -14.83 -0.13
C GLU A 83 -14.82 -13.92 -1.09
N GLN A 84 -15.50 -13.42 -2.14
CA GLN A 84 -15.03 -12.36 -3.04
C GLN A 84 -13.61 -12.60 -3.62
N PRO A 85 -13.38 -13.72 -4.32
CA PRO A 85 -12.05 -14.06 -4.86
C PRO A 85 -11.50 -12.99 -5.81
N GLU A 86 -12.37 -12.28 -6.54
CA GLU A 86 -12.00 -11.17 -7.41
C GLU A 86 -11.43 -9.97 -6.63
N PHE A 87 -11.95 -9.68 -5.44
CA PHE A 87 -11.44 -8.63 -4.56
C PHE A 87 -10.08 -9.02 -4.00
N VAL A 88 -9.94 -10.28 -3.56
CA VAL A 88 -8.67 -10.82 -3.05
C VAL A 88 -7.57 -10.69 -4.10
N ALA A 89 -7.85 -11.10 -5.34
CA ALA A 89 -6.90 -11.00 -6.45
C ALA A 89 -6.49 -9.55 -6.73
N ALA A 90 -7.46 -8.63 -6.86
CA ALA A 90 -7.19 -7.22 -7.14
C ALA A 90 -6.34 -6.55 -6.04
N VAL A 91 -6.57 -6.89 -4.76
CA VAL A 91 -5.76 -6.40 -3.65
C VAL A 91 -4.34 -6.96 -3.67
N VAL A 92 -4.18 -8.26 -3.97
CA VAL A 92 -2.85 -8.90 -4.08
C VAL A 92 -2.05 -8.25 -5.21
N ASP A 93 -2.66 -8.02 -6.36
CA ASP A 93 -2.00 -7.42 -7.52
C ASP A 93 -1.56 -5.97 -7.22
N ALA A 94 -2.48 -5.12 -6.74
CA ALA A 94 -2.16 -3.73 -6.40
C ALA A 94 -1.12 -3.62 -5.27
N THR A 95 -1.19 -4.51 -4.27
CA THR A 95 -0.17 -4.57 -3.21
C THR A 95 1.18 -5.04 -3.78
N GLY A 96 1.17 -5.94 -4.76
CA GLY A 96 2.36 -6.39 -5.47
C GLY A 96 3.05 -5.27 -6.23
N GLU A 97 2.28 -4.41 -6.88
CA GLU A 97 2.80 -3.21 -7.56
C GLU A 97 3.42 -2.21 -6.58
N VAL A 98 2.79 -1.99 -5.42
CA VAL A 98 3.37 -1.14 -4.37
C VAL A 98 4.67 -1.74 -3.84
N ALA A 99 4.70 -3.05 -3.55
CA ALA A 99 5.90 -3.73 -3.08
C ALA A 99 7.02 -3.65 -4.12
N ALA A 100 6.72 -3.86 -5.40
CA ALA A 100 7.68 -3.73 -6.48
C ALA A 100 8.25 -2.31 -6.60
N THR A 101 7.40 -1.29 -6.40
CA THR A 101 7.81 0.13 -6.42
C THR A 101 8.70 0.49 -5.23
N ALA A 102 8.40 -0.06 -4.05
CA ALA A 102 9.21 0.14 -2.84
C ALA A 102 10.56 -0.58 -2.89
N GLY A 103 10.68 -1.62 -3.73
CA GLY A 103 11.92 -2.32 -4.02
C GLY A 103 11.74 -3.83 -4.07
N SER A 104 12.59 -4.52 -4.82
CA SER A 104 12.51 -5.97 -5.03
C SER A 104 12.82 -6.83 -3.80
N ARG A 105 12.91 -6.24 -2.61
CA ARG A 105 13.31 -6.90 -1.35
C ARG A 105 12.27 -6.70 -0.25
N VAL A 106 11.00 -6.78 -0.61
CA VAL A 106 9.86 -6.66 0.32
C VAL A 106 8.89 -7.81 0.08
N GLU A 107 8.53 -8.52 1.15
CA GLU A 107 7.46 -9.54 1.20
C GLU A 107 6.44 -9.06 2.24
N LEU A 108 5.16 -9.03 1.89
CA LEU A 108 4.07 -8.84 2.85
C LEU A 108 3.39 -10.18 3.09
N VAL A 109 3.16 -10.51 4.34
CA VAL A 109 2.45 -11.72 4.77
C VAL A 109 1.34 -11.29 5.72
N ALA A 110 0.10 -11.35 5.25
CA ALA A 110 -1.07 -11.13 6.09
C ALA A 110 -1.66 -12.48 6.51
N THR A 111 -1.94 -12.65 7.79
CA THR A 111 -2.40 -13.92 8.37
C THR A 111 -3.63 -13.69 9.25
N VAL A 112 -4.65 -14.52 9.07
CA VAL A 112 -5.84 -14.59 9.93
C VAL A 112 -6.25 -16.05 10.07
N GLY A 113 -6.52 -16.52 11.28
CA GLY A 113 -6.90 -17.92 11.50
C GLY A 113 -5.87 -18.91 10.94
N ARG A 114 -6.25 -19.63 9.88
CA ARG A 114 -5.37 -20.56 9.13
C ARG A 114 -4.95 -20.03 7.76
N GLU A 115 -5.53 -18.93 7.33
CA GLU A 115 -5.32 -18.35 6.01
C GLU A 115 -4.14 -17.38 6.02
N SER A 116 -3.38 -17.36 4.92
CA SER A 116 -2.31 -16.39 4.75
C SER A 116 -2.20 -15.91 3.31
N LEU A 117 -2.27 -14.60 3.12
CA LEU A 117 -1.97 -13.96 1.84
C LEU A 117 -0.52 -13.47 1.83
N ARG A 118 0.20 -13.80 0.75
CA ARG A 118 1.59 -13.40 0.56
C ARG A 118 1.71 -12.56 -0.70
N VAL A 119 2.42 -11.44 -0.59
CA VAL A 119 2.60 -10.50 -1.68
C VAL A 119 4.07 -10.10 -1.79
N GLY A 120 4.61 -10.10 -3.00
CA GLY A 120 6.01 -9.79 -3.27
C GLY A 120 6.92 -11.03 -3.30
N PRO A 121 8.20 -10.85 -3.67
CA PRO A 121 9.17 -11.93 -3.74
C PRO A 121 9.44 -12.55 -2.37
N ARG A 122 9.89 -13.79 -2.34
CA ARG A 122 10.32 -14.46 -1.11
C ARG A 122 11.80 -14.14 -0.81
N PRO A 123 12.17 -13.91 0.46
CA PRO A 123 13.57 -13.78 0.82
C PRO A 123 14.38 -15.03 0.42
N PRO A 124 15.59 -14.87 -0.15
CA PRO A 124 16.53 -15.96 -0.33
C PRO A 124 16.85 -16.67 1.00
N PRO A 125 17.20 -17.97 0.98
CA PRO A 125 17.43 -18.75 2.20
C PRO A 125 18.63 -18.27 3.03
N ASP A 126 19.55 -17.55 2.40
CA ASP A 126 20.82 -17.03 2.93
C ASP A 126 20.78 -15.53 3.24
N ALA A 127 19.65 -14.86 2.99
CA ALA A 127 19.50 -13.44 3.23
C ALA A 127 19.28 -13.10 4.71
N SER A 128 19.79 -11.94 5.15
CA SER A 128 19.44 -11.38 6.46
C SER A 128 18.08 -10.72 6.39
N VAL A 129 17.11 -11.22 7.16
CA VAL A 129 15.71 -10.77 7.12
C VAL A 129 15.39 -9.91 8.34
N ALA A 130 14.88 -8.70 8.10
CA ALA A 130 14.18 -7.90 9.07
C ALA A 130 12.67 -8.08 8.90
N ALA A 131 11.93 -8.11 10.00
CA ALA A 131 10.48 -8.29 9.95
C ALA A 131 9.77 -7.43 10.99
N THR A 132 8.69 -6.77 10.58
CA THR A 132 7.81 -5.99 11.45
C THR A 132 6.39 -6.48 11.29
N THR A 133 5.71 -6.76 12.40
CA THR A 133 4.31 -7.19 12.40
C THR A 133 3.41 -6.09 12.94
N HIS A 134 2.30 -5.86 12.22
CA HIS A 134 1.26 -4.91 12.60
C HIS A 134 -0.08 -5.63 12.71
N GLU A 135 -0.80 -5.35 13.78
CA GLU A 135 -2.18 -5.80 13.93
C GLU A 135 -3.12 -4.79 13.27
N VAL A 136 -3.94 -5.27 12.34
CA VAL A 136 -4.88 -4.46 11.58
C VAL A 136 -6.30 -4.99 11.80
N PRO A 137 -7.22 -4.18 12.34
CA PRO A 137 -8.61 -4.60 12.49
C PRO A 137 -9.32 -4.62 11.12
N ALA A 138 -10.03 -5.71 10.82
CA ALA A 138 -10.86 -5.91 9.63
C ALA A 138 -12.08 -6.78 9.95
N ASN A 139 -13.29 -6.27 9.73
CA ASN A 139 -14.56 -6.99 9.91
C ASN A 139 -14.65 -7.78 11.24
N GLU A 140 -14.47 -7.06 12.36
CA GLU A 140 -14.48 -7.60 13.75
C GLU A 140 -13.36 -8.61 14.06
N THR A 141 -12.42 -8.80 13.13
CA THR A 141 -11.28 -9.71 13.26
C THR A 141 -9.98 -8.90 13.25
N THR A 142 -8.94 -9.36 13.95
CA THR A 142 -7.61 -8.76 13.87
C THR A 142 -6.74 -9.61 12.93
N VAL A 143 -6.16 -8.96 11.92
CA VAL A 143 -5.23 -9.58 10.97
C VAL A 143 -3.81 -9.17 11.32
N ALA A 144 -2.91 -10.15 11.40
CA ALA A 144 -1.48 -9.88 11.56
C ALA A 144 -0.85 -9.68 10.19
N VAL A 145 -0.39 -8.46 9.90
CA VAL A 145 0.34 -8.11 8.68
C VAL A 145 1.82 -7.99 9.01
N THR A 146 2.60 -8.98 8.58
CA THR A 146 4.06 -8.98 8.70
C THR A 146 4.68 -8.49 7.41
N VAL A 147 5.48 -7.44 7.49
CA VAL A 147 6.34 -7.03 6.39
C VAL A 147 7.73 -7.57 6.64
N ARG A 148 8.31 -8.20 5.63
CA ARG A 148 9.69 -8.69 5.65
C ARG A 148 10.49 -7.94 4.60
N THR A 149 11.65 -7.51 5.01
CA THR A 149 12.65 -6.91 4.14
C THR A 149 13.97 -7.63 4.34
N TRP A 150 14.83 -7.63 3.32
CA TRP A 150 16.08 -8.36 3.42
C TRP A 150 17.23 -7.69 2.69
N SER A 151 18.44 -8.01 3.16
CA SER A 151 19.69 -7.71 2.50
C SER A 151 20.42 -9.00 2.12
N ALA A 152 21.24 -8.92 1.08
CA ALA A 152 22.22 -9.96 0.74
C ALA A 152 23.33 -10.03 1.80
#